data_AF-A0A7J2X8I6-F1
#
_entry.id   AF-A0A7J2X8I6-F1
#
_cell.length_a   1.000
_cell.length_b   1.000
_cell.length_c   1.000
_cell.angle_alpha   90.00
_cell.angle_beta   90.00
_cell.angle_gamma   90.00
#
_symmetry.space_group_name_H-M   'P 1'
#
loop_
_entity.id
_entity.type
_entity.pdbx_description
1 polymer ?
#
loop_
_entity_poly.entity_id
_entity_poly.type
_entity_poly.pdbx_seq_one_letter_code
_entity_poly.pdbx_strand_id
1 'polypeptide(L)'
;PFMKIYEPLAPYFYNKIVEKREPNVKFDTSREVHADFRETSLMRYLYPYLVDECYKKLPTVYANLFSIKNWNKTLQDIGAKNGYVGTPSEATIEYGKWYFKEIVNFYVESVLNLIEGKELLDLPKKVSTIMKLLP
;
A
#
# COMPACT_ATOMS: atom_id res chain seq x y z
N PRO A 1 8.65 -23.18 -23.32
CA PRO A 1 8.36 -21.77 -22.94
C PRO A 1 8.49 -21.59 -21.42
N PHE A 2 9.45 -20.79 -20.95
CA PHE A 2 9.55 -20.43 -19.53
C PHE A 2 8.39 -19.48 -19.18
N MET A 3 7.59 -19.84 -18.18
CA MET A 3 6.58 -18.94 -17.62
C MET A 3 7.32 -17.79 -16.92
N LYS A 4 7.10 -16.55 -17.37
CA LYS A 4 7.55 -15.35 -16.66
C LYS A 4 6.46 -14.92 -15.70
N ILE A 5 6.79 -14.86 -14.41
CA ILE A 5 5.89 -14.40 -13.34
C ILE A 5 6.39 -13.04 -12.88
N TYR A 6 5.49 -12.06 -12.78
CA TYR A 6 5.79 -10.72 -12.30
C TYR A 6 4.69 -10.23 -11.37
N GLU A 7 5.08 -9.76 -10.18
CA GLU A 7 4.21 -9.08 -9.23
C GLU A 7 4.61 -7.58 -9.25
N PRO A 8 3.78 -6.69 -9.81
CA PRO A 8 4.17 -5.31 -10.06
C PRO A 8 4.05 -4.39 -8.85
N LEU A 9 3.16 -4.69 -7.89
CA LEU A 9 2.83 -3.74 -6.82
C LEU A 9 3.94 -3.58 -5.79
N ALA A 10 4.60 -4.66 -5.37
CA ALA A 10 5.68 -4.53 -4.38
C ALA A 10 6.78 -3.58 -4.91
N PRO A 11 7.31 -3.72 -6.14
CA PRO A 11 8.19 -2.72 -6.73
C PRO A 11 7.60 -1.30 -6.74
N TYR A 12 6.32 -1.13 -7.06
CA TYR A 12 5.64 0.16 -7.09
C TYR A 12 5.65 0.87 -5.72
N PHE A 13 5.28 0.17 -4.65
CA PHE A 13 5.25 0.70 -3.29
C PHE A 13 6.66 0.89 -2.70
N TYR A 14 7.56 -0.10 -2.86
CA TYR A 14 8.90 -0.01 -2.29
C TYR A 14 9.81 1.02 -2.99
N ASN A 15 9.59 1.33 -4.27
CA ASN A 15 10.26 2.44 -4.98
C ASN A 15 9.61 3.81 -4.72
N LYS A 16 8.61 3.86 -3.84
CA LYS A 16 7.88 5.07 -3.46
C LYS A 16 7.22 5.79 -4.64
N ILE A 17 6.71 5.02 -5.60
CA ILE A 17 6.10 5.59 -6.80
C ILE A 17 4.70 6.11 -6.50
N VAL A 18 3.93 5.39 -5.67
CA VAL A 18 2.60 5.84 -5.24
C VAL A 18 2.69 7.21 -4.58
N GLU A 19 3.59 7.40 -3.62
CA GLU A 19 3.72 8.65 -2.86
C GLU A 19 4.10 9.83 -3.77
N LYS A 20 4.85 9.58 -4.86
CA LYS A 20 5.24 10.63 -5.83
C LYS A 20 4.10 11.04 -6.75
N ARG A 21 3.13 10.16 -6.98
CA ARG A 21 2.00 10.37 -7.90
C ARG A 21 0.73 10.78 -7.19
N GLU A 22 0.69 10.64 -5.87
CA GLU A 22 -0.45 10.98 -5.05
C GLU A 22 -0.91 12.42 -5.23
N PRO A 23 -2.24 12.66 -5.20
CA PRO A 23 -2.75 14.01 -5.08
C PRO A 23 -2.32 14.61 -3.74
N ASN A 24 -2.20 15.94 -3.70
CA ASN A 24 -1.87 16.65 -2.46
C ASN A 24 -2.97 16.40 -1.41
N VAL A 25 -2.62 15.66 -0.36
CA VAL A 25 -3.43 15.47 0.84
C VAL A 25 -2.81 16.20 2.03
N LYS A 26 -3.58 16.43 3.09
CA LYS A 26 -3.19 17.31 4.21
C LYS A 26 -2.26 16.65 5.24
N PHE A 27 -1.82 15.43 5.00
CA PHE A 27 -1.01 14.64 5.94
C PHE A 27 0.00 13.77 5.20
N ASP A 28 0.95 13.22 5.94
CA ASP A 28 2.02 12.37 5.41
C ASP A 28 1.51 10.95 5.14
N THR A 29 1.41 10.59 3.87
CA THR A 29 0.94 9.29 3.40
C THR A 29 2.04 8.21 3.36
N SER A 30 3.29 8.56 3.67
CA SER A 30 4.42 7.62 3.64
C SER A 30 4.37 6.56 4.74
N ARG A 31 3.48 6.76 5.73
CA ARG A 31 3.30 5.93 6.92
C ARG A 31 1.99 5.14 6.93
N GLU A 32 1.23 5.20 5.85
CA GLU A 32 0.03 4.41 5.62
C GLU A 32 0.48 2.99 5.20
N VAL A 33 -0.03 1.96 5.91
CA VAL A 33 0.46 0.58 5.77
C VAL A 33 -0.66 -0.45 5.63
N HIS A 34 -1.70 -0.41 6.47
CA HIS A 34 -2.77 -1.42 6.46
C HIS A 34 -4.08 -0.90 7.06
N ALA A 35 -5.20 -1.26 6.44
CA ALA A 35 -6.54 -0.72 6.66
C ALA A 35 -6.50 0.82 6.78
N ASP A 36 -5.70 1.41 5.92
CA ASP A 36 -5.18 2.77 6.02
C ASP A 36 -6.04 3.75 5.20
N PHE A 37 -5.57 4.99 5.03
CA PHE A 37 -6.22 5.97 4.18
C PHE A 37 -6.46 5.47 2.75
N ARG A 38 -5.48 4.80 2.13
CA ARG A 38 -5.54 4.34 0.74
C ARG A 38 -6.53 3.20 0.58
N GLU A 39 -6.39 2.18 1.42
CA GLU A 39 -7.25 0.99 1.38
C GLU A 39 -8.70 1.34 1.74
N THR A 40 -8.90 2.17 2.77
CA THR A 40 -10.24 2.63 3.15
C THR A 40 -10.86 3.48 2.04
N SER A 41 -10.11 4.41 1.45
CA SER A 41 -10.60 5.21 0.32
C SER A 41 -10.98 4.34 -0.88
N LEU A 42 -10.16 3.34 -1.20
CA LEU A 42 -10.43 2.38 -2.28
C LEU A 42 -11.72 1.60 -2.04
N MET A 43 -11.89 1.08 -0.82
CA MET A 43 -13.09 0.34 -0.42
C MET A 43 -14.33 1.24 -0.43
N ARG A 44 -14.22 2.50 0.00
CA ARG A 44 -15.31 3.48 -0.10
C ARG A 44 -15.73 3.75 -1.55
N TYR A 45 -14.79 3.69 -2.49
CA TYR A 45 -15.07 3.86 -3.91
C TYR A 45 -15.70 2.60 -4.55
N LEU A 46 -15.11 1.43 -4.32
CA LEU A 46 -15.54 0.19 -4.98
C LEU A 46 -16.74 -0.47 -4.32
N TYR A 47 -16.75 -0.55 -2.99
CA TYR A 47 -17.70 -1.30 -2.20
C TYR A 47 -18.11 -0.54 -0.93
N PRO A 48 -18.72 0.66 -1.06
CA PRO A 48 -19.05 1.51 0.08
C PRO A 48 -19.94 0.80 1.12
N TYR A 49 -20.76 -0.16 0.70
CA TYR A 49 -21.64 -0.94 1.57
C TYR A 49 -20.89 -1.94 2.49
N LEU A 50 -19.60 -2.18 2.26
CA LEU A 50 -18.73 -2.99 3.12
C LEU A 50 -17.95 -2.15 4.13
N VAL A 51 -18.03 -0.82 4.05
CA VAL A 51 -17.28 0.10 4.92
C VAL A 51 -18.23 0.77 5.90
N ASP A 52 -18.17 0.33 7.16
CA ASP A 52 -18.94 0.95 8.24
C ASP A 52 -18.41 2.35 8.59
N GLU A 53 -19.30 3.28 8.97
CA GLU A 53 -18.91 4.66 9.27
C GLU A 53 -17.96 4.85 10.47
N CYS A 54 -17.71 3.80 11.27
CA CYS A 54 -16.80 3.84 12.40
C CYS A 54 -15.39 4.33 12.02
N TYR A 55 -14.95 4.13 10.77
CA TYR A 55 -13.64 4.61 10.29
C TYR A 55 -13.44 6.11 10.51
N LYS A 56 -14.52 6.91 10.43
CA LYS A 56 -14.49 8.38 10.60
C LYS A 56 -14.03 8.82 11.99
N LYS A 57 -14.14 7.94 12.99
CA LYS A 57 -13.78 8.21 14.39
C LYS A 57 -12.46 7.55 14.81
N LEU A 58 -11.85 6.78 13.92
CA LEU A 58 -10.59 6.09 14.22
C LEU A 58 -9.44 7.11 14.26
N PRO A 59 -8.63 7.15 15.33
CA PRO A 59 -7.47 8.04 15.37
C PRO A 59 -6.39 7.62 14.38
N THR A 60 -5.49 8.51 13.99
CA THR A 60 -4.28 8.09 13.27
C THR A 60 -3.42 7.16 14.12
N VAL A 61 -3.01 6.02 13.56
CA VAL A 61 -2.10 5.07 14.21
C VAL A 61 -0.91 4.84 13.31
N TYR A 62 0.29 5.21 13.78
CA TYR A 62 1.51 4.90 13.06
C TYR A 62 2.38 3.91 13.83
N ALA A 63 2.62 2.75 13.22
CA ALA A 63 3.45 1.70 13.76
C ALA A 63 4.52 1.32 12.74
N ASN A 64 5.77 1.14 13.20
CA ASN A 64 6.83 0.63 12.34
C ASN A 64 6.83 -0.91 12.40
N LEU A 65 6.10 -1.54 11.48
CA LEU A 65 5.99 -3.00 11.40
C LEU A 65 7.33 -3.69 11.11
N PHE A 66 8.27 -2.99 10.47
CA PHE A 66 9.54 -3.55 10.00
C PHE A 66 10.73 -3.23 10.91
N SER A 67 10.49 -2.70 12.11
CA SER A 67 11.55 -2.47 13.09
C SER A 67 11.96 -3.78 13.77
N ILE A 68 13.26 -4.07 13.81
CA ILE A 68 13.82 -5.19 14.59
C ILE A 68 13.39 -5.13 16.07
N LYS A 69 13.19 -3.92 16.62
CA LYS A 69 12.69 -3.72 17.99
C LYS A 69 11.29 -4.27 18.24
N ASN A 70 10.56 -4.60 17.17
CA ASN A 70 9.18 -5.09 17.21
C ASN A 70 9.06 -6.56 16.81
N TRP A 71 10.18 -7.27 16.55
CA TRP A 71 10.18 -8.66 16.07
C TRP A 71 9.42 -9.64 16.97
N ASN A 72 9.41 -9.41 18.29
CA ASN A 72 8.71 -10.25 19.27
C ASN A 72 7.43 -9.59 19.83
N LYS A 73 6.92 -8.55 19.16
CA LYS A 73 5.74 -7.79 19.59
C LYS A 73 4.54 -8.12 18.72
N THR A 74 3.36 -8.13 19.32
CA THR A 74 2.11 -8.21 18.58
C THR A 74 1.76 -6.88 17.91
N LEU A 75 0.84 -6.90 16.94
CA LEU A 75 0.28 -5.67 16.36
C LEU A 75 -0.34 -4.75 17.44
N GLN A 76 -0.92 -5.33 18.48
CA GLN A 76 -1.49 -4.58 19.60
C GLN A 76 -0.38 -3.88 20.42
N ASP A 77 0.74 -4.56 20.68
CA ASP A 77 1.88 -4.03 21.44
C ASP A 77 2.55 -2.82 20.76
N ILE A 78 2.44 -2.74 19.43
CA ILE A 78 3.00 -1.65 18.63
C ILE A 78 1.97 -0.55 18.29
N GLY A 79 0.77 -0.62 18.88
CA GLY A 79 -0.23 0.43 18.82
C GLY A 79 -1.38 0.20 17.83
N ALA A 80 -1.32 -0.84 16.99
CA ALA A 80 -2.39 -1.20 16.05
C ALA A 80 -3.52 -1.99 16.74
N LYS A 81 -4.05 -1.43 17.84
CA LYS A 81 -5.05 -2.08 18.71
C LYS A 81 -6.36 -2.42 17.98
N ASN A 82 -6.72 -1.61 16.99
CA ASN A 82 -7.92 -1.75 16.20
C ASN A 82 -7.66 -2.39 14.82
N GLY A 83 -6.49 -3.03 14.64
CA GLY A 83 -6.17 -3.78 13.42
C GLY A 83 -5.79 -2.94 12.20
N TYR A 84 -5.51 -1.64 12.35
CA TYR A 84 -5.04 -0.77 11.27
C TYR A 84 -3.75 -0.02 11.64
N VAL A 85 -3.03 0.43 10.62
CA VAL A 85 -1.86 1.29 10.68
C VAL A 85 -1.97 2.33 9.56
N GLY A 86 -2.37 3.54 9.93
CA GLY A 86 -2.59 4.66 9.04
C GLY A 86 -3.63 5.64 9.58
N THR A 87 -4.22 6.40 8.66
CA THR A 87 -5.19 7.47 8.91
C THR A 87 -6.50 7.20 8.15
N PRO A 88 -7.24 6.13 8.48
CA PRO A 88 -8.46 5.77 7.75
C PRO A 88 -9.54 6.84 7.84
N SER A 89 -9.58 7.64 8.92
CA SER A 89 -10.58 8.71 9.13
C SER A 89 -10.60 9.77 8.03
N GLU A 90 -9.46 9.98 7.36
CA GLU A 90 -9.31 10.97 6.28
C GLU A 90 -9.71 10.40 4.91
N ALA A 91 -10.13 9.13 4.83
CA ALA A 91 -10.47 8.46 3.58
C ALA A 91 -11.55 9.20 2.80
N THR A 92 -11.40 9.31 1.48
CA THR A 92 -12.36 9.97 0.57
C THR A 92 -12.68 9.09 -0.64
N ILE A 93 -13.87 9.26 -1.21
CA ILE A 93 -14.26 8.51 -2.43
C ILE A 93 -13.44 9.00 -3.63
N GLU A 94 -13.16 10.30 -3.69
CA GLU A 94 -12.40 10.95 -4.74
C GLU A 94 -10.96 10.41 -4.80
N TYR A 95 -10.32 10.30 -3.64
CA TYR A 95 -9.01 9.66 -3.56
C TYR A 95 -9.09 8.18 -3.97
N GLY A 96 -10.10 7.44 -3.50
CA GLY A 96 -10.30 6.04 -3.87
C GLY A 96 -10.42 5.82 -5.38
N LYS A 97 -11.15 6.72 -6.06
CA LYS A 97 -11.29 6.71 -7.52
C LYS A 97 -9.95 6.98 -8.23
N TRP A 98 -9.19 7.96 -7.75
CA TRP A 98 -7.86 8.24 -8.28
C TRP A 98 -6.93 7.03 -8.09
N TYR A 99 -6.89 6.49 -6.87
CA TYR A 99 -6.00 5.39 -6.49
C TYR A 99 -6.32 4.11 -7.27
N PHE A 100 -7.61 3.79 -7.45
CA PHE A 100 -8.03 2.68 -8.31
C PHE A 100 -7.50 2.83 -9.74
N LYS A 101 -7.67 4.02 -10.34
CA LYS A 101 -7.21 4.29 -11.70
C LYS A 101 -5.68 4.18 -11.81
N GLU A 102 -4.96 4.72 -10.84
CA GLU A 102 -3.50 4.68 -10.78
C GLU A 102 -2.98 3.23 -10.73
N ILE A 103 -3.54 2.40 -9.84
CA ILE A 103 -3.17 0.98 -9.71
C ILE A 103 -3.52 0.19 -10.97
N VAL A 104 -4.71 0.40 -11.56
CA VAL A 104 -5.11 -0.26 -12.81
C VAL A 104 -4.17 0.12 -13.95
N ASN A 105 -3.87 1.41 -14.13
CA ASN A 105 -2.96 1.88 -15.16
C ASN A 105 -1.57 1.25 -15.00
N PHE A 106 -1.04 1.22 -13.78
CA PHE A 106 0.27 0.64 -13.51
C PHE A 106 0.31 -0.87 -13.76
N TYR A 107 -0.75 -1.61 -13.40
CA TYR A 107 -0.89 -3.03 -13.72
C TYR A 107 -0.93 -3.28 -15.22
N VAL A 108 -1.74 -2.51 -15.97
CA VAL A 108 -1.85 -2.66 -17.43
C VAL A 108 -0.50 -2.39 -18.10
N GLU A 109 0.18 -1.30 -17.73
CA GLU A 109 1.51 -0.98 -18.22
C GLU A 109 2.51 -2.12 -17.93
N SER A 110 2.49 -2.64 -16.70
CA SER A 110 3.33 -3.75 -16.26
C SER A 110 3.10 -5.03 -17.07
N VAL A 111 1.84 -5.37 -17.37
CA VAL A 111 1.48 -6.55 -18.16
C VAL A 111 1.92 -6.37 -19.61
N LEU A 112 1.70 -5.20 -20.20
CA LEU A 112 2.16 -4.90 -21.57
C LEU A 112 3.68 -5.01 -21.67
N ASN A 113 4.41 -4.41 -20.72
CA ASN A 113 5.87 -4.51 -20.66
C ASN A 113 6.34 -5.96 -20.52
N LEU A 114 5.65 -6.78 -19.72
CA LEU A 114 5.96 -8.20 -19.55
C LEU A 114 5.78 -8.99 -20.85
N ILE A 115 4.67 -8.78 -21.57
CA ILE A 115 4.34 -9.46 -22.83
C ILE A 115 5.34 -9.05 -23.93
N GLU A 116 5.68 -7.76 -24.01
CA GLU A 116 6.59 -7.21 -25.01
C GLU A 116 8.08 -7.47 -24.69
N GLY A 117 8.38 -8.01 -23.50
CA GLY A 117 9.75 -8.26 -23.07
C GLY A 117 10.55 -7.00 -22.75
N LYS A 118 9.87 -5.90 -22.40
CA LYS A 118 10.47 -4.65 -21.93
C LYS A 118 11.01 -4.81 -20.50
N GLU A 119 11.83 -3.86 -20.08
CA GLU A 119 12.31 -3.78 -18.70
C GLU A 119 11.14 -3.60 -17.73
N LEU A 120 11.16 -4.37 -16.64
CA LEU A 120 10.14 -4.34 -15.59
C LEU A 120 10.70 -3.61 -14.37
N LEU A 121 9.83 -2.91 -13.65
CA LEU A 121 10.22 -2.28 -12.39
C LEU A 121 10.57 -3.35 -11.36
N ASP A 122 11.80 -3.32 -10.87
CA ASP A 122 12.30 -4.23 -9.84
C ASP A 122 12.23 -3.60 -8.44
N LEU A 123 12.21 -4.45 -7.42
CA LEU A 123 12.33 -4.02 -6.03
C LEU A 123 13.62 -3.22 -5.82
N PRO A 124 13.63 -2.21 -4.94
CA PRO A 124 14.88 -1.57 -4.53
C PRO A 124 15.85 -2.63 -4.01
N LYS A 125 17.12 -2.57 -4.43
CA LYS A 125 18.14 -3.58 -4.09
C LYS A 125 18.15 -3.94 -2.61
N LYS A 126 18.09 -2.94 -1.72
CA LYS A 126 18.05 -3.14 -0.27
C LYS A 126 16.89 -4.03 0.19
N VAL A 127 15.69 -3.80 -0.34
CA VAL A 127 14.49 -4.60 -0.02
C VAL A 127 14.65 -6.02 -0.54
N SER A 128 15.07 -6.16 -1.81
CA SER A 128 15.30 -7.49 -2.41
C SER A 128 16.34 -8.32 -1.65
N THR A 129 17.39 -7.70 -1.13
CA THR A 129 18.42 -8.36 -0.33
C THR A 129 17.87 -8.80 1.02
N ILE A 130 17.13 -7.93 1.73
CA ILE A 130 16.52 -8.28 3.01
C ILE A 130 15.56 -9.45 2.85
N MET A 131 14.69 -9.44 1.84
CA MET A 131 13.73 -10.52 1.61
C MET A 131 14.40 -11.88 1.36
N LYS A 132 15.55 -11.91 0.67
CA LYS A 132 16.33 -13.14 0.46
C LYS A 132 17.00 -13.68 1.72
N LEU A 133 17.14 -12.84 2.75
CA LEU A 133 17.74 -13.18 4.04
C LEU A 133 16.69 -13.56 5.09
N LEU A 134 15.40 -13.31 4.83
CA LEU A 134 14.32 -13.76 5.70
C LEU A 134 14.12 -15.27 5.49
N PRO A 135 14.02 -16.07 6.57
CA PRO A 135 13.84 -17.52 6.50
C PRO A 135 12.48 -17.94 5.94
#